data_AF-A0A653BBX0-F1
#
_entry.id   AF-A0A653BBX0-F1
#
_cell.length_a   1.000
_cell.length_b   1.000
_cell.length_c   1.000
_cell.angle_alpha   90.00
_cell.angle_beta   90.00
_cell.angle_gamma   90.00
#
_symmetry.space_group_name_H-M   'P 1'
#
loop_
_entity.id
_entity.type
_entity.pdbx_description
1 polymer ?
#
loop_
_entity_poly.entity_id
_entity_poly.type
_entity_poly.pdbx_seq_one_letter_code
_entity_poly.pdbx_strand_id
1 'polypeptide(L)' 'MPDVCIELIKRQGQRLWQVRLGRRALTFQDELAARHFAAQLHMRRGWLGQTQPAEDRLP' A
#
# COMPACT_ATOMS: atom_id res chain seq x y z
N MET A 1 10.68 4.48 -5.31
CA MET A 1 9.37 3.81 -5.39
C MET A 1 8.62 4.16 -4.11
N PRO A 2 7.34 4.60 -4.16
CA PRO A 2 6.62 4.91 -2.93
C PRO A 2 6.32 3.60 -2.18
N ASP A 3 6.90 3.36 -1.03
CA ASP A 3 6.55 2.22 -0.18
C ASP A 3 5.17 2.40 0.48
N VAL A 4 4.51 1.27 0.77
CA VAL A 4 3.28 1.28 1.57
C VAL A 4 3.70 1.29 3.04
N CYS A 5 3.22 2.26 3.82
CA CYS A 5 3.47 2.32 5.26
C CYS A 5 2.16 2.18 6.02
N ILE A 6 2.18 1.42 7.11
CA ILE A 6 1.04 1.31 8.04
C ILE A 6 1.43 2.01 9.32
N GLU A 7 0.64 2.99 9.73
CA GLU A 7 0.86 3.79 10.95
C GLU A 7 -0.37 3.74 11.84
N LEU A 8 -0.17 3.60 13.15
CA LEU A 8 -1.25 3.75 14.12
C LEU A 8 -1.37 5.23 14.51
N ILE A 9 -2.51 5.85 14.18
CA ILE A 9 -2.79 7.24 14.51
C ILE A 9 -3.90 7.33 15.56
N LYS A 10 -3.90 8.41 16.34
CA LYS A 10 -4.99 8.73 17.26
C LYS A 10 -5.74 9.94 16.73
N ARG A 11 -6.99 9.76 16.33
CA ARG A 11 -7.84 10.84 15.77
C ARG A 11 -9.09 10.97 16.62
N GLN A 12 -9.33 12.18 17.13
CA GLN A 12 -10.51 12.47 17.97
C GLN A 12 -10.68 11.49 19.16
N GLY A 13 -9.56 11.04 19.75
CA GLY A 13 -9.55 10.08 20.85
C GLY A 13 -9.64 8.60 20.45
N GLN A 14 -9.98 8.29 19.19
CA GLN A 14 -10.04 6.92 18.67
C GLN A 14 -8.70 6.49 18.06
N ARG A 15 -8.34 5.21 18.25
CA ARG A 15 -7.17 4.59 17.61
C ARG A 15 -7.58 4.15 16.20
N LEU A 16 -6.90 4.65 15.19
CA LEU A 16 -7.15 4.35 13.78
C LEU A 16 -5.86 3.92 13.11
N TRP A 17 -5.97 3.03 12.13
CA TRP A 17 -4.86 2.55 11.34
C TRP A 17 -4.81 3.29 10.01
N GLN A 18 -3.72 4.00 9.74
CA GLN A 18 -3.52 4.72 8.50
C GLN A 18 -2.56 3.96 7.59
N VAL A 19 -3.01 3.66 6.37
CA VAL A 19 -2.16 3.14 5.29
C VAL A 19 -1.77 4.30 4.38
N ARG A 20 -0.47 4.55 4.23
CA ARG A 20 0.09 5.60 3.39
C ARG A 20 0.77 5.04 2.16
N LEU A 21 0.60 5.74 1.05
CA LEU A 21 1.17 5.45 -0.25
C LEU A 21 1.63 6.73 -0.94
N GLY A 22 2.87 7.15 -0.65
CA GLY A 22 3.38 8.45 -1.12
C GLY A 22 2.50 9.60 -0.63
N ARG A 23 1.77 10.25 -1.56
CA ARG A 23 0.86 11.37 -1.26
C ARG A 23 -0.55 10.96 -0.84
N ARG A 24 -0.91 9.67 -0.99
CA ARG A 24 -2.24 9.15 -0.65
C ARG A 24 -2.20 8.50 0.73
N ALA A 25 -3.24 8.71 1.52
CA ALA A 25 -3.41 8.06 2.81
C ALA A 25 -4.86 7.59 2.96
N LEU A 26 -5.05 6.41 3.55
CA LEU A 26 -6.36 5.86 3.85
C LEU A 26 -6.39 5.43 5.31
N THR A 27 -7.47 5.75 6.03
CA THR A 27 -7.63 5.41 7.44
C THR A 27 -8.67 4.32 7.63
N PHE A 28 -8.36 3.37 8.49
CA PHE A 28 -9.17 2.22 8.86
C PHE A 28 -9.36 2.22 10.38
N GLN A 29 -10.50 1.70 10.83
CA GLN A 29 -10.75 1.49 12.25
C GLN A 29 -10.13 0.18 12.74
N ASP A 30 -10.11 -0.82 11.86
CA ASP A 30 -9.60 -2.17 12.13
C ASP A 30 -8.17 -2.36 11.58
N GLU A 31 -7.31 -2.96 12.39
CA GLU A 31 -5.93 -3.29 12.03
C GLU A 31 -5.85 -4.29 10.89
N LEU A 32 -6.67 -5.33 10.94
CA LEU A 32 -6.70 -6.41 9.95
C LEU A 32 -7.13 -5.86 8.59
N ALA A 33 -8.11 -4.94 8.57
CA ALA A 33 -8.53 -4.26 7.35
C ALA A 33 -7.39 -3.44 6.73
N ALA A 34 -6.64 -2.68 7.56
CA ALA A 34 -5.49 -1.91 7.11
C ALA A 34 -4.38 -2.80 6.54
N ARG A 35 -4.07 -3.91 7.24
CA ARG A 35 -3.05 -4.88 6.82
C ARG A 35 -3.46 -5.60 5.53
N HIS A 36 -4.71 -6.06 5.41
CA HIS A 36 -5.22 -6.67 4.18
C HIS A 36 -5.16 -5.71 3.01
N PHE A 37 -5.58 -4.45 3.20
CA PHE A 37 -5.50 -3.44 2.15
C PHE A 37 -4.04 -3.20 1.72
N ALA A 38 -3.11 -3.07 2.67
CA ALA A 38 -1.70 -2.90 2.37
C ALA A 38 -1.13 -4.11 1.58
N ALA A 39 -1.46 -5.34 1.98
CA ALA A 39 -1.04 -6.55 1.27
C ALA A 39 -1.61 -6.60 -0.16
N GLN A 40 -2.90 -6.30 -0.34
CA GLN A 40 -3.53 -6.21 -1.67
C GLN A 40 -2.91 -5.09 -2.53
N LEU A 41 -2.54 -3.97 -1.92
CA LEU A 41 -1.90 -2.85 -2.59
C LEU A 41 -0.48 -3.19 -3.03
N HIS A 42 0.28 -3.91 -2.21
CA HIS A 42 1.58 -4.48 -2.57
C HIS A 42 1.45 -5.45 -3.73
N MET A 43 0.49 -6.37 -3.71
CA MET A 43 0.25 -7.32 -4.80
C MET A 43 -0.12 -6.61 -6.11
N ARG A 44 -1.07 -5.65 -6.06
CA ARG A 44 -1.48 -4.89 -7.24
C ARG A 44 -0.33 -4.04 -7.81
N ARG A 45 0.58 -3.57 -6.97
CA ARG A 45 1.79 -2.87 -7.42
C ARG A 45 2.87 -3.78 -7.96
N GLY A 46 3.04 -4.98 -7.41
CA GLY A 46 3.87 -6.01 -8.02
C GLY A 46 3.40 -6.31 -9.44
N TRP A 47 2.08 -6.29 -9.67
CA TRP A 47 1.49 -6.48 -11.00
C TRP A 47 1.71 -5.29 -11.94
N LEU A 48 1.50 -4.05 -11.47
CA LEU A 48 1.75 -2.83 -12.26
C LEU A 48 3.25 -2.52 -12.48
N GLY A 49 4.14 -3.04 -11.63
CA GLY A 49 5.59 -2.94 -11.77
C GLY A 49 6.20 -4.02 -12.66
N GLN A 50 5.48 -5.12 -12.92
CA GLN A 50 5.88 -6.17 -13.87
C GLN A 50 5.46 -5.86 -15.31
N THR A 51 4.76 -4.75 -15.56
CA THR A 51 4.53 -4.23 -16.92
C THR A 51 5.58 -3.17 -17.30
N GLN A 52 6.82 -3.31 -16.83
CA GLN A 52 7.95 -2.86 -17.64
C GLN A 52 8.20 -3.97 -18.66
N PRO A 53 8.08 -3.70 -19.97
CA PRO A 53 8.35 -4.72 -20.96
C PRO A 53 9.81 -5.15 -20.76
N ALA A 54 10.00 -6.45 -20.60
CA ALA A 54 11.23 -7.10 -21.00
C ALA A 54 11.33 -7.00 -22.55
N GLU A 55 11.53 -5.78 -23.04
CA GLU A 55 12.21 -5.48 -24.29
C GLU A 55 13.64 -5.23 -23.81
N ASP A 56 14.65 -6.02 -24.08
CA ASP A 56 15.10 -6.47 -25.39
C ASP A 56 16.18 -7.54 -25.11
N ARG A 57 15.96 -8.79 -25.51
CA ARG A 57 17.03 -9.78 -25.73
C ARG A 57 16.47 -11.01 -26.44
N LEU A 58 16.30 -10.87 -27.75
CA LEU A 58 16.35 -11.99 -28.68
C LEU A 58 17.82 -12.21 -29.06
N PRO A 59 18.38 -13.43 -28.93
CA PRO A 59 19.44 -13.89 -29.81
C PRO A 59 18.88 -14.40 -31.15
#